data_AF-A0A924P710-F1
#
_entry.id   AF-A0A924P710-F1
#
_cell.length_a   1.000
_cell.length_b   1.000
_cell.length_c   1.000
_cell.angle_alpha   90.00
_cell.angle_beta   90.00
_cell.angle_gamma   90.00
#
_symmetry.space_group_name_H-M   'P 1'
#
loop_
_entity.id
_entity.type
_entity.pdbx_description
1 polymer ?
#
loop_
_entity_poly.entity_id
_entity_poly.type
_entity_poly.pdbx_seq_one_letter_code
_entity_poly.pdbx_strand_id
1 'polypeptide(L)'
;MNAPRKLNIAYISDPRLSRERAYIALRAIHAMRHVASVQIIRGDLLEEEILQALSKQNFQLVLAPWYRYQIWSRIEALYGLTRTSGPTVAGYFADQVLPYELEKPEYQRFILLDLARLQTPESATLVKALMNDTTRSGLRPLLGSPTPLYTENWVSGAGLGFRIDTLLGLPEIANSPVWSTRTNALRICLSALWSLIFDEGPGKVETLTGNSALKTAKAYFQVGANAECLGMRLCYALPGLKSKDAIAKFWPAKNSPTAPAQLLRHYADLLRVHVDPDTSEVEIVISFYPSAPAEKESTEMHTFWIEPLAGAVVSEKPFLLPSAEQPLLKPFVTHNELILGAVEKVNELKTQIQERDDTIRELRAGGVGMSRTPERATPPPDAESLLEAFQERFFDARFKLRQFQHELNRMTREGAKPAEIFKLKKEMNQLTTRQKAWISKIADTLERYRQEKLEAKTATPGAGQAPVRAGVRVQPESGDADELEMECKPSPKSGSNSGSDSGSGSGTGSGRF
;
A
#
# COMPACT_ATOMS: atom_id res chain seq x y z
N MET A 1 -23.32 23.77 -8.38
CA MET A 1 -22.83 22.46 -8.87
C MET A 1 -24.04 21.67 -9.34
N ASN A 2 -23.95 20.93 -10.45
CA ASN A 2 -25.05 20.06 -10.86
C ASN A 2 -25.14 18.86 -9.91
N ALA A 3 -26.35 18.44 -9.55
CA ALA A 3 -26.53 17.20 -8.78
C ALA A 3 -25.97 16.01 -9.58
N PRO A 4 -25.27 15.05 -8.95
CA PRO A 4 -24.73 13.90 -9.65
C PRO A 4 -25.87 13.11 -10.31
N ARG A 5 -25.74 12.84 -11.62
CA ARG A 5 -26.73 12.11 -12.40
C ARG A 5 -26.86 10.70 -11.82
N LYS A 6 -28.03 10.38 -11.24
CA LYS A 6 -28.31 9.01 -10.76
C LYS A 6 -28.15 8.01 -11.89
N LEU A 7 -27.47 6.92 -11.59
CA LEU A 7 -27.28 5.78 -12.48
C LEU A 7 -28.52 4.88 -12.45
N ASN A 8 -28.76 4.13 -13.51
CA ASN A 8 -29.96 3.30 -13.68
C ASN A 8 -29.66 1.81 -13.49
N ILE A 9 -30.38 1.16 -12.57
CA ILE A 9 -30.36 -0.29 -12.36
C ILE A 9 -31.68 -0.89 -12.83
N ALA A 10 -31.62 -1.93 -13.67
CA ALA A 10 -32.74 -2.84 -13.89
C ALA A 10 -32.61 -4.04 -12.95
N TYR A 11 -33.65 -4.36 -12.20
CA TYR A 11 -33.72 -5.54 -11.34
C TYR A 11 -34.88 -6.43 -11.80
N ILE A 12 -34.56 -7.63 -12.25
CA ILE A 12 -35.53 -8.61 -12.75
C ILE A 12 -35.87 -9.57 -11.62
N SER A 13 -37.10 -9.55 -11.13
CA SER A 13 -37.50 -10.32 -9.93
C SER A 13 -37.61 -11.83 -10.20
N ASP A 14 -36.83 -12.65 -9.52
CA ASP A 14 -36.97 -14.13 -9.53
C ASP A 14 -38.33 -14.55 -8.94
N PRO A 15 -39.24 -15.17 -9.72
CA PRO A 15 -40.56 -15.59 -9.25
C PRO A 15 -40.52 -16.88 -8.41
N ARG A 16 -39.37 -17.57 -8.31
CA ARG A 16 -39.21 -18.81 -7.54
C ARG A 16 -38.90 -18.57 -6.06
N LEU A 17 -38.40 -17.38 -5.71
CA LEU A 17 -37.98 -17.05 -4.35
C LEU A 17 -39.17 -17.05 -3.39
N SER A 18 -38.94 -17.55 -2.16
CA SER A 18 -39.90 -17.37 -1.08
C SER A 18 -40.13 -15.88 -0.80
N ARG A 19 -41.29 -15.53 -0.23
CA ARG A 19 -41.64 -14.13 0.12
C ARG A 19 -40.56 -13.47 1.00
N GLU A 20 -39.90 -14.24 1.86
CA GLU A 20 -38.80 -13.76 2.70
C GLU A 20 -37.53 -13.52 1.90
N ARG A 21 -37.08 -14.48 1.09
CA ARG A 21 -35.88 -14.33 0.25
C ARG A 21 -36.03 -13.18 -0.76
N ALA A 22 -37.21 -13.04 -1.37
CA ALA A 22 -37.55 -11.90 -2.22
C ALA A 22 -37.47 -10.56 -1.46
N TYR A 23 -37.85 -10.53 -0.17
CA TYR A 23 -37.73 -9.34 0.68
C TYR A 23 -36.29 -9.05 1.15
N ILE A 24 -35.42 -10.06 1.29
CA ILE A 24 -33.98 -9.85 1.49
C ILE A 24 -33.38 -9.20 0.24
N ALA A 25 -33.59 -9.78 -0.94
CA ALA A 25 -33.10 -9.25 -2.22
C ALA A 25 -33.60 -7.81 -2.46
N LEU A 26 -34.91 -7.56 -2.31
CA LEU A 26 -35.48 -6.22 -2.49
C LEU A 26 -34.92 -5.21 -1.48
N ARG A 27 -34.55 -5.58 -0.26
CA ARG A 27 -33.86 -4.68 0.68
C ARG A 27 -32.47 -4.28 0.20
N ALA A 28 -31.66 -5.23 -0.26
CA ALA A 28 -30.34 -4.95 -0.85
C ALA A 28 -30.46 -3.98 -2.05
N ILE A 29 -31.41 -4.22 -2.96
CA ILE A 29 -31.60 -3.34 -4.12
C ILE A 29 -32.23 -1.99 -3.72
N HIS A 30 -33.11 -1.93 -2.71
CA HIS A 30 -33.69 -0.68 -2.24
C HIS A 30 -32.70 0.21 -1.49
N ALA A 31 -31.69 -0.35 -0.83
CA ALA A 31 -30.59 0.42 -0.26
C ALA A 31 -29.91 1.30 -1.34
N MET A 32 -29.82 0.82 -2.58
CA MET A 32 -29.21 1.56 -3.70
C MET A 32 -30.00 2.80 -4.15
N ARG A 33 -31.26 3.00 -3.73
CA ARG A 33 -32.10 4.14 -4.19
C ARG A 33 -31.53 5.53 -3.88
N HIS A 34 -30.56 5.65 -2.95
CA HIS A 34 -29.89 6.92 -2.69
C HIS A 34 -28.94 7.32 -3.84
N VAL A 35 -28.16 6.39 -4.39
CA VAL A 35 -27.25 6.60 -5.55
C VAL A 35 -27.88 6.31 -6.91
N ALA A 36 -28.88 5.43 -6.96
CA ALA A 36 -29.44 4.88 -8.20
C ALA A 36 -30.93 5.19 -8.39
N SER A 37 -31.36 5.21 -9.65
CA SER A 37 -32.74 4.89 -10.02
C SER A 37 -32.85 3.37 -10.20
N VAL A 38 -33.89 2.76 -9.61
CA VAL A 38 -34.12 1.30 -9.66
C VAL A 38 -35.45 1.05 -10.36
N GLN A 39 -35.39 0.39 -11.51
CA GLN A 39 -36.57 -0.15 -12.19
C GLN A 39 -36.70 -1.64 -11.88
N ILE A 40 -37.86 -2.06 -11.36
CA ILE A 40 -38.20 -3.47 -11.20
C ILE A 40 -38.86 -3.95 -12.49
N ILE A 41 -38.38 -5.07 -13.02
CA ILE A 41 -38.94 -5.81 -14.16
C ILE A 41 -39.40 -7.17 -13.62
N ARG A 42 -40.52 -7.70 -14.12
CA ARG A 42 -41.00 -9.03 -13.71
C ARG A 42 -40.17 -10.13 -14.38
N GLY A 43 -39.76 -11.16 -13.64
CA GLY A 43 -38.97 -12.28 -14.17
C GLY A 43 -39.76 -13.46 -14.74
N ASP A 44 -41.09 -13.36 -14.77
CA ASP A 44 -41.97 -14.28 -15.51
C ASP A 44 -42.05 -13.99 -17.01
N LEU A 45 -41.57 -12.80 -17.43
CA LEU A 45 -41.40 -12.40 -18.83
C LEU A 45 -40.37 -13.26 -19.59
N LEU A 46 -40.52 -13.31 -20.91
CA LEU A 46 -39.57 -13.91 -21.84
C LEU A 46 -38.39 -12.96 -22.13
N GLU A 47 -37.29 -13.52 -22.64
CA GLU A 47 -36.07 -12.74 -22.94
C GLU A 47 -36.35 -11.59 -23.92
N GLU A 48 -37.19 -11.81 -24.94
CA GLU A 48 -37.61 -10.78 -25.92
C GLU A 48 -38.35 -9.61 -25.27
N GLU A 49 -39.24 -9.88 -24.32
CA GLU A 49 -40.01 -8.85 -23.63
C GLU A 49 -39.11 -8.03 -22.69
N ILE A 50 -38.11 -8.70 -22.10
CA ILE A 50 -37.09 -8.06 -21.26
C ILE A 50 -36.13 -7.24 -22.14
N LEU A 51 -35.71 -7.72 -23.31
CA LEU A 51 -34.97 -6.93 -24.30
C LEU A 51 -35.74 -5.68 -24.74
N GLN A 52 -37.05 -5.81 -24.98
CA GLN A 52 -37.94 -4.67 -25.27
C GLN A 52 -38.18 -3.74 -24.08
N ALA A 53 -37.98 -4.20 -22.84
CA ALA A 53 -38.01 -3.34 -21.65
C ALA A 53 -36.67 -2.60 -21.46
N LEU A 54 -35.54 -3.31 -21.64
CA LEU A 54 -34.19 -2.80 -21.47
C LEU A 54 -33.80 -1.77 -22.55
N SER A 55 -34.18 -2.00 -23.81
CA SER A 55 -33.91 -1.08 -24.93
C SER A 55 -34.61 0.29 -24.83
N LYS A 56 -35.57 0.46 -23.93
CA LYS A 56 -36.28 1.75 -23.71
C LYS A 56 -35.48 2.75 -22.86
N GLN A 57 -34.44 2.32 -22.14
CA GLN A 57 -33.69 3.17 -21.22
C GLN A 57 -32.24 2.72 -21.06
N ASN A 58 -31.30 3.66 -21.01
CA ASN A 58 -29.89 3.34 -20.78
C ASN A 58 -29.67 2.93 -19.30
N PHE A 59 -29.64 1.63 -19.04
CA PHE A 59 -29.18 1.04 -17.79
C PHE A 59 -27.66 1.02 -17.70
N GLN A 60 -27.12 0.95 -16.47
CA GLN A 60 -25.69 0.75 -16.19
C GLN A 60 -25.44 -0.61 -15.52
N LEU A 61 -26.47 -1.16 -14.88
CA LEU A 61 -26.46 -2.50 -14.30
C LEU A 61 -27.80 -3.18 -14.55
N VAL A 62 -27.76 -4.43 -15.00
CA VAL A 62 -28.92 -5.33 -15.09
C VAL A 62 -28.68 -6.53 -14.18
N LEU A 63 -29.54 -6.67 -13.17
CA LEU A 63 -29.52 -7.80 -12.24
C LEU A 63 -30.62 -8.79 -12.64
N ALA A 64 -30.20 -9.95 -13.11
CA ALA A 64 -31.07 -11.06 -13.50
C ALA A 64 -30.96 -12.22 -12.49
N PRO A 65 -31.99 -13.05 -12.30
CA PRO A 65 -31.85 -14.28 -11.52
C PRO A 65 -30.78 -15.19 -12.14
N TRP A 66 -29.91 -15.80 -11.33
CA TRP A 66 -28.74 -16.57 -11.80
C TRP A 66 -29.04 -17.57 -12.94
N TYR A 67 -30.09 -18.36 -12.79
CA TYR A 67 -30.53 -19.37 -13.76
C TYR A 67 -31.01 -18.78 -15.10
N ARG A 68 -31.51 -17.54 -15.08
CA ARG A 68 -31.86 -16.79 -16.29
C ARG A 68 -30.63 -16.16 -16.92
N TYR A 69 -29.73 -15.60 -16.10
CA TYR A 69 -28.47 -15.00 -16.54
C TYR A 69 -27.57 -15.99 -17.32
N GLN A 70 -27.53 -17.26 -16.93
CA GLN A 70 -26.83 -18.31 -17.69
C GLN A 70 -27.40 -18.52 -19.11
N ILE A 71 -28.73 -18.40 -19.28
CA ILE A 71 -29.44 -18.77 -20.51
C ILE A 71 -29.62 -17.55 -21.44
N TRP A 72 -29.76 -16.34 -20.90
CA TRP A 72 -30.06 -15.10 -21.63
C TRP A 72 -28.86 -14.47 -22.37
N SER A 73 -28.34 -15.24 -23.32
CA SER A 73 -27.26 -14.85 -24.23
C SER A 73 -27.51 -13.55 -25.00
N ARG A 74 -28.77 -13.18 -25.26
CA ARG A 74 -29.11 -12.01 -26.10
C ARG A 74 -29.18 -10.73 -25.27
N ILE A 75 -29.53 -10.81 -23.99
CA ILE A 75 -29.39 -9.69 -23.04
C ILE A 75 -27.91 -9.35 -22.83
N GLU A 76 -27.05 -10.36 -22.68
CA GLU A 76 -25.59 -10.19 -22.63
C GLU A 76 -25.05 -9.61 -23.96
N ALA A 77 -25.55 -10.08 -25.11
CA ALA A 77 -25.19 -9.55 -26.43
C ALA A 77 -25.61 -8.08 -26.65
N LEU A 78 -26.77 -7.65 -26.12
CA LEU A 78 -27.28 -6.27 -26.26
C LEU A 78 -26.31 -5.23 -25.68
N TYR A 79 -25.67 -5.55 -24.55
CA TYR A 79 -24.66 -4.67 -23.91
C TYR A 79 -23.23 -4.94 -24.39
N GLY A 80 -23.03 -6.04 -25.13
CA GLY A 80 -21.78 -6.41 -25.78
C GLY A 80 -21.02 -7.48 -25.01
N LEU A 81 -21.10 -8.71 -25.51
CA LEU A 81 -20.34 -9.91 -25.08
C LEU A 81 -18.81 -9.73 -25.01
N THR A 82 -18.28 -8.69 -25.67
CA THR A 82 -16.84 -8.43 -25.84
C THR A 82 -16.39 -7.09 -25.26
N ARG A 83 -17.29 -6.32 -24.60
CA ARG A 83 -16.94 -4.99 -24.09
C ARG A 83 -16.43 -5.03 -22.65
N THR A 84 -15.17 -4.63 -22.50
CA THR A 84 -14.47 -4.36 -21.24
C THR A 84 -14.95 -3.09 -20.52
N SER A 85 -16.00 -2.44 -21.01
CA SER A 85 -16.59 -1.20 -20.48
C SER A 85 -18.05 -1.05 -20.92
N GLY A 86 -18.83 -0.28 -20.18
CA GLY A 86 -20.26 -0.11 -20.40
C GLY A 86 -21.13 -0.99 -19.48
N PRO A 87 -22.45 -1.07 -19.73
CA PRO A 87 -23.39 -1.63 -18.76
C PRO A 87 -23.12 -3.10 -18.45
N THR A 88 -23.13 -3.42 -17.16
CA THR A 88 -22.88 -4.78 -16.68
C THR A 88 -24.19 -5.55 -16.56
N VAL A 89 -24.20 -6.81 -16.99
CA VAL A 89 -25.24 -7.78 -16.64
C VAL A 89 -24.65 -8.75 -15.62
N ALA A 90 -25.37 -9.00 -14.53
CA ALA A 90 -24.97 -9.95 -13.50
C ALA A 90 -26.15 -10.82 -13.06
N GLY A 91 -25.85 -12.08 -12.77
CA GLY A 91 -26.73 -12.96 -12.03
C GLY A 91 -26.76 -12.58 -10.55
N TYR A 92 -27.89 -12.78 -9.91
CA TYR A 92 -27.99 -12.78 -8.45
C TYR A 92 -28.72 -14.03 -7.97
N PHE A 93 -28.43 -14.42 -6.72
CA PHE A 93 -29.19 -15.42 -5.98
C PHE A 93 -29.53 -14.86 -4.60
N ALA A 94 -30.71 -15.21 -4.10
CA ALA A 94 -31.17 -14.87 -2.75
C ALA A 94 -31.61 -16.12 -1.98
N ASP A 95 -31.23 -17.30 -2.47
CA ASP A 95 -31.40 -18.60 -1.82
C ASP A 95 -30.18 -19.47 -2.14
N GLN A 96 -30.10 -20.67 -1.56
CA GLN A 96 -28.97 -21.59 -1.80
C GLN A 96 -28.79 -21.88 -3.30
N VAL A 97 -27.54 -21.85 -3.77
CA VAL A 97 -27.15 -22.31 -5.12
C VAL A 97 -25.97 -23.24 -4.97
N LEU A 98 -26.09 -24.43 -5.55
CA LEU A 98 -25.12 -25.51 -5.39
C LEU A 98 -24.21 -25.59 -6.64
N PRO A 99 -22.90 -25.81 -6.48
CA PRO A 99 -21.91 -25.82 -7.58
C PRO A 99 -22.22 -26.74 -8.78
N TYR A 100 -23.09 -27.74 -8.64
CA TYR A 100 -23.50 -28.62 -9.73
C TYR A 100 -24.66 -28.07 -10.58
N GLU A 101 -25.40 -27.07 -10.08
CA GLU A 101 -26.44 -26.34 -10.85
C GLU A 101 -25.81 -25.34 -11.83
N LEU A 102 -24.50 -25.12 -11.72
CA LEU A 102 -23.75 -24.12 -12.48
C LEU A 102 -23.10 -24.73 -13.72
N GLU A 103 -23.89 -24.86 -14.79
CA GLU A 103 -23.40 -25.19 -16.13
C GLU A 103 -22.23 -24.27 -16.54
N LYS A 104 -21.21 -24.85 -17.17
CA LYS A 104 -20.01 -24.10 -17.60
C LYS A 104 -20.41 -23.05 -18.65
N PRO A 105 -20.06 -21.76 -18.48
CA PRO A 105 -20.56 -20.71 -19.35
C PRO A 105 -19.82 -20.72 -20.69
N GLU A 106 -20.56 -20.45 -21.76
CA GLU A 106 -19.98 -20.26 -23.09
C GLU A 106 -19.34 -18.86 -23.26
N TYR A 107 -19.81 -17.91 -22.44
CA TYR A 107 -19.44 -16.50 -22.41
C TYR A 107 -18.01 -16.27 -21.89
N GLN A 108 -17.52 -15.03 -22.05
CA GLN A 108 -16.20 -14.61 -21.55
C GLN A 108 -16.28 -13.95 -20.15
N ARG A 109 -17.49 -13.58 -19.72
CA ARG A 109 -17.83 -12.95 -18.44
C ARG A 109 -18.86 -13.82 -17.72
N PHE A 110 -18.79 -13.86 -16.40
CA PHE A 110 -19.80 -14.45 -15.54
C PHE A 110 -19.76 -13.82 -14.14
N ILE A 111 -20.88 -13.27 -13.69
CA ILE A 111 -20.99 -12.59 -12.39
C ILE A 111 -22.20 -13.14 -11.63
N LEU A 112 -21.99 -13.63 -10.40
CA LEU A 112 -23.04 -14.02 -9.46
C LEU A 112 -22.89 -13.26 -8.14
N LEU A 113 -23.96 -12.62 -7.70
CA LEU A 113 -24.08 -11.95 -6.41
C LEU A 113 -24.87 -12.78 -5.40
N ASP A 114 -24.27 -13.00 -4.22
CA ASP A 114 -24.98 -13.48 -3.04
C ASP A 114 -25.78 -12.32 -2.41
N LEU A 115 -27.11 -12.39 -2.50
CA LEU A 115 -28.06 -11.54 -1.78
C LEU A 115 -28.85 -12.35 -0.73
N ALA A 116 -28.39 -13.55 -0.39
CA ALA A 116 -29.05 -14.49 0.52
C ALA A 116 -28.52 -14.39 1.95
N ARG A 117 -27.20 -14.21 2.09
CA ARG A 117 -26.46 -14.26 3.37
C ARG A 117 -25.81 -12.94 3.76
N LEU A 118 -25.40 -12.15 2.78
CA LEU A 118 -24.81 -10.84 3.04
C LEU A 118 -25.83 -9.87 3.64
N GLN A 119 -25.37 -9.03 4.56
CA GLN A 119 -26.17 -7.94 5.11
C GLN A 119 -26.41 -6.87 4.04
N THR A 120 -27.52 -6.13 4.20
CA THR A 120 -27.95 -5.09 3.25
C THR A 120 -26.85 -4.07 2.87
N PRO A 121 -25.95 -3.60 3.77
CA PRO A 121 -24.84 -2.72 3.39
C PRO A 121 -23.78 -3.41 2.52
N GLU A 122 -23.41 -4.65 2.86
CA GLU A 122 -22.40 -5.46 2.15
C GLU A 122 -22.88 -5.78 0.73
N SER A 123 -24.13 -6.25 0.59
CA SER A 123 -24.79 -6.45 -0.71
C SER A 123 -24.88 -5.16 -1.52
N ALA A 124 -25.18 -4.03 -0.88
CA ALA A 124 -25.23 -2.74 -1.55
C ALA A 124 -23.85 -2.30 -2.07
N THR A 125 -22.78 -2.55 -1.31
CA THR A 125 -21.39 -2.31 -1.74
C THR A 125 -20.99 -3.16 -2.95
N LEU A 126 -21.34 -4.45 -2.98
CA LEU A 126 -21.12 -5.30 -4.16
C LEU A 126 -21.90 -4.82 -5.39
N VAL A 127 -23.20 -4.53 -5.23
CA VAL A 127 -24.04 -4.00 -6.32
C VAL A 127 -23.49 -2.66 -6.82
N LYS A 128 -22.99 -1.80 -5.93
CA LYS A 128 -22.38 -0.51 -6.25
C LYS A 128 -21.11 -0.64 -7.08
N ALA A 129 -20.24 -1.60 -6.76
CA ALA A 129 -18.99 -1.83 -7.50
C ALA A 129 -19.23 -2.10 -9.00
N LEU A 130 -20.31 -2.82 -9.32
CA LEU A 130 -20.71 -3.16 -10.69
C LEU A 130 -21.35 -2.00 -11.49
N MET A 131 -21.72 -0.89 -10.85
CA MET A 131 -22.48 0.20 -11.50
C MET A 131 -21.64 1.13 -12.40
N ASN A 132 -20.32 1.10 -12.25
CA ASN A 132 -19.40 2.00 -12.95
C ASN A 132 -18.10 1.23 -13.22
N ASP A 133 -17.59 1.35 -14.43
CA ASP A 133 -16.35 0.70 -14.86
C ASP A 133 -15.18 0.96 -13.89
N THR A 134 -15.01 2.22 -13.48
CA THR A 134 -13.95 2.63 -12.54
C THR A 134 -14.04 2.02 -11.13
N THR A 135 -15.19 1.43 -10.76
CA THR A 135 -15.41 0.75 -9.47
C THR A 135 -15.41 -0.78 -9.58
N ARG A 136 -15.17 -1.36 -10.76
CA ARG A 136 -15.13 -2.82 -10.94
C ARG A 136 -13.82 -3.43 -10.40
N SER A 137 -12.69 -2.77 -10.64
CA SER A 137 -11.34 -3.16 -10.18
C SER A 137 -10.94 -2.57 -8.82
N GLY A 138 -9.85 -3.06 -8.21
CA GLY A 138 -9.30 -2.51 -6.96
C GLY A 138 -10.00 -2.99 -5.68
N LEU A 139 -9.49 -2.55 -4.52
CA LEU A 139 -10.08 -2.80 -3.20
C LEU A 139 -10.89 -1.61 -2.64
N ARG A 140 -10.56 -0.36 -3.01
CA ARG A 140 -11.29 0.85 -2.58
C ARG A 140 -12.79 0.82 -2.89
N PRO A 141 -13.30 0.19 -3.96
CA PRO A 141 -14.76 0.06 -4.16
C PRO A 141 -15.46 -0.81 -3.12
N LEU A 142 -14.73 -1.75 -2.49
CA LEU A 142 -15.24 -2.70 -1.49
C LEU A 142 -15.00 -2.21 -0.06
N LEU A 143 -13.86 -1.56 0.19
CA LEU A 143 -13.42 -1.06 1.49
C LEU A 143 -13.76 0.42 1.73
N GLY A 144 -14.19 1.16 0.71
CA GLY A 144 -14.45 2.59 0.80
C GLY A 144 -13.18 3.47 0.85
N SER A 145 -13.37 4.78 0.86
CA SER A 145 -12.28 5.76 0.80
C SER A 145 -11.42 5.92 2.06
N PRO A 146 -11.91 5.78 3.32
CA PRO A 146 -11.08 6.05 4.50
C PRO A 146 -10.23 4.85 4.94
N THR A 147 -10.46 3.67 4.38
CA THR A 147 -9.80 2.43 4.83
C THR A 147 -8.34 2.39 4.36
N PRO A 148 -7.36 2.20 5.27
CA PRO A 148 -5.97 2.04 4.90
C PRO A 148 -5.78 0.75 4.09
N LEU A 149 -5.04 0.86 3.00
CA LEU A 149 -4.58 -0.29 2.22
C LEU A 149 -3.07 -0.43 2.42
N TYR A 150 -2.56 -1.66 2.42
CA TYR A 150 -1.16 -2.02 2.56
C TYR A 150 -0.71 -2.81 1.34
N THR A 151 0.52 -2.59 0.86
CA THR A 151 1.03 -3.17 -0.39
C THR A 151 2.42 -3.77 -0.25
N GLU A 152 2.65 -4.90 -0.93
CA GLU A 152 3.93 -5.63 -1.01
C GLU A 152 4.19 -6.07 -2.47
N ASN A 153 5.44 -6.40 -2.82
CA ASN A 153 5.79 -7.01 -4.10
C ASN A 153 6.42 -8.39 -3.88
N TRP A 154 5.80 -9.43 -4.44
CA TRP A 154 6.24 -10.81 -4.27
C TRP A 154 7.31 -11.16 -5.31
N VAL A 155 8.57 -11.07 -4.90
CA VAL A 155 9.75 -11.34 -5.73
C VAL A 155 10.19 -12.81 -5.73
N SER A 156 9.87 -13.56 -4.67
CA SER A 156 10.33 -14.95 -4.49
C SER A 156 9.34 -15.77 -3.66
N GLY A 157 9.40 -17.10 -3.82
CA GLY A 157 8.53 -18.02 -3.08
C GLY A 157 8.81 -18.07 -1.58
N ALA A 158 10.05 -17.75 -1.16
CA ALA A 158 10.42 -17.76 0.25
C ALA A 158 9.64 -16.72 1.08
N GLY A 159 9.35 -17.06 2.34
CA GLY A 159 8.81 -16.11 3.33
C GLY A 159 7.29 -16.05 3.47
N LEU A 160 6.50 -16.98 2.90
CA LEU A 160 5.03 -17.01 3.05
C LEU A 160 4.58 -16.94 4.53
N GLY A 161 5.20 -17.70 5.44
CA GLY A 161 4.86 -17.66 6.88
C GLY A 161 5.01 -16.25 7.47
N PHE A 162 6.13 -15.58 7.21
CA PHE A 162 6.36 -14.21 7.65
C PHE A 162 5.32 -13.22 7.06
N ARG A 163 4.91 -13.39 5.80
CA ARG A 163 3.82 -12.58 5.19
C ARG A 163 2.48 -12.80 5.88
N ILE A 164 2.14 -14.06 6.16
CA ILE A 164 0.93 -14.42 6.90
C ILE A 164 0.92 -13.73 8.27
N ASP A 165 2.00 -13.86 9.05
CA ASP A 165 2.07 -13.30 10.40
C ASP A 165 2.15 -11.77 10.40
N THR A 166 2.79 -11.16 9.37
CA THR A 166 2.78 -9.69 9.18
C THR A 166 1.38 -9.18 8.83
N LEU A 167 0.64 -9.85 7.94
CA LEU A 167 -0.72 -9.48 7.58
C LEU A 167 -1.67 -9.60 8.77
N LEU A 168 -1.59 -10.69 9.53
CA LEU A 168 -2.42 -10.90 10.72
C LEU A 168 -2.05 -9.97 11.88
N GLY A 169 -0.81 -9.47 11.91
CA GLY A 169 -0.34 -8.44 12.84
C GLY A 169 -0.74 -7.01 12.49
N LEU A 170 -1.41 -6.76 11.36
CA LEU A 170 -1.92 -5.42 11.02
C LEU A 170 -2.95 -4.95 12.08
N PRO A 171 -2.90 -3.71 12.58
CA PRO A 171 -3.76 -3.26 13.67
C PRO A 171 -5.26 -3.41 13.41
N GLU A 172 -5.69 -3.27 12.16
CA GLU A 172 -7.08 -3.40 11.71
C GLU A 172 -7.58 -4.84 11.75
N ILE A 173 -6.66 -5.82 11.74
CA ILE A 173 -6.95 -7.26 11.75
C ILE A 173 -6.73 -7.82 13.17
N ALA A 174 -5.56 -7.57 13.76
CA ALA A 174 -5.17 -8.07 15.09
C ALA A 174 -6.12 -7.60 16.21
N ASN A 175 -6.55 -6.34 16.18
CA ASN A 175 -7.45 -5.78 17.19
C ASN A 175 -8.95 -5.99 16.86
N SER A 176 -9.28 -6.60 15.71
CA SER A 176 -10.66 -6.83 15.31
C SER A 176 -11.20 -8.14 15.93
N PRO A 177 -12.28 -8.10 16.73
CA PRO A 177 -12.92 -9.31 17.22
C PRO A 177 -13.61 -10.10 16.10
N VAL A 178 -13.86 -9.48 14.95
CA VAL A 178 -14.39 -10.17 13.76
C VAL A 178 -13.26 -10.92 13.06
N TRP A 179 -12.18 -10.23 12.67
CA TRP A 179 -11.13 -10.82 11.83
C TRP A 179 -10.24 -11.82 12.57
N SER A 180 -10.05 -11.66 13.89
CA SER A 180 -9.36 -12.67 14.71
C SER A 180 -10.03 -14.06 14.62
N THR A 181 -11.37 -14.14 14.60
CA THR A 181 -12.08 -15.43 14.39
C THR A 181 -11.89 -16.02 12.99
N ARG A 182 -11.63 -15.18 11.98
CA ARG A 182 -11.45 -15.56 10.56
C ARG A 182 -10.02 -15.95 10.23
N THR A 183 -9.10 -15.92 11.21
CA THR A 183 -7.65 -16.13 11.02
C THR A 183 -7.31 -17.34 10.14
N ASN A 184 -7.97 -18.49 10.33
CA ASN A 184 -7.68 -19.69 9.55
C ASN A 184 -8.05 -19.53 8.06
N ALA A 185 -9.23 -19.00 7.75
CA ALA A 185 -9.62 -18.65 6.39
C ALA A 185 -8.63 -17.65 5.75
N LEU A 186 -8.19 -16.63 6.50
CA LEU A 186 -7.18 -15.66 6.04
C LEU A 186 -5.83 -16.34 5.73
N ARG A 187 -5.35 -17.25 6.59
CA ARG A 187 -4.10 -18.03 6.35
C ARG A 187 -4.20 -18.91 5.10
N ILE A 188 -5.32 -19.62 4.94
CA ILE A 188 -5.56 -20.52 3.80
C ILE A 188 -5.66 -19.74 2.50
N CYS A 189 -6.44 -18.66 2.47
CA CYS A 189 -6.59 -17.81 1.29
C CYS A 189 -5.27 -17.13 0.89
N LEU A 190 -4.48 -16.60 1.83
CA LEU A 190 -3.19 -15.99 1.48
C LEU A 190 -2.20 -17.03 0.92
N SER A 191 -2.23 -18.26 1.45
CA SER A 191 -1.45 -19.38 0.93
C SER A 191 -1.88 -19.77 -0.49
N ALA A 192 -3.19 -19.81 -0.76
CA ALA A 192 -3.72 -20.08 -2.10
C ALA A 192 -3.38 -18.95 -3.10
N LEU A 193 -3.47 -17.67 -2.70
CA LEU A 193 -3.00 -16.54 -3.50
C LEU A 193 -1.50 -16.67 -3.84
N TRP A 194 -0.67 -17.09 -2.89
CA TRP A 194 0.76 -17.35 -3.12
C TRP A 194 1.00 -18.51 -4.10
N SER A 195 0.29 -19.64 -3.95
CA SER A 195 0.43 -20.81 -4.84
C SER A 195 0.04 -20.50 -6.28
N LEU A 196 -0.95 -19.63 -6.51
CA LEU A 196 -1.31 -19.15 -7.84
C LEU A 196 -0.17 -18.44 -8.58
N ILE A 197 0.82 -17.90 -7.85
CA ILE A 197 2.03 -17.27 -8.42
C ILE A 197 3.17 -18.28 -8.55
N PHE A 198 3.49 -19.02 -7.49
CA PHE A 198 4.74 -19.79 -7.41
C PHE A 198 4.62 -21.28 -7.78
N ASP A 199 3.43 -21.87 -7.62
CA ASP A 199 3.17 -23.27 -8.02
C ASP A 199 2.51 -23.37 -9.40
N GLU A 200 1.78 -22.33 -9.82
CA GLU A 200 0.96 -22.33 -11.05
C GLU A 200 1.19 -21.15 -11.99
N GLY A 201 1.88 -20.10 -11.55
CA GLY A 201 1.99 -18.81 -12.25
C GLY A 201 3.43 -18.44 -12.65
N PRO A 202 3.74 -17.15 -12.80
CA PRO A 202 5.04 -16.69 -13.32
C PRO A 202 6.23 -17.05 -12.43
N GLY A 203 6.04 -17.36 -11.14
CA GLY A 203 7.11 -17.82 -10.25
C GLY A 203 7.56 -19.27 -10.50
N LYS A 204 6.70 -20.11 -11.10
CA LYS A 204 6.93 -21.56 -11.26
C LYS A 204 8.21 -21.88 -12.05
N VAL A 205 8.52 -21.08 -13.06
CA VAL A 205 9.67 -21.31 -13.96
C VAL A 205 11.01 -21.11 -13.24
N GLU A 206 11.09 -20.20 -12.27
CA GLU A 206 12.31 -19.97 -11.49
C GLU A 206 12.53 -21.06 -10.44
N THR A 207 11.47 -21.55 -9.79
CA THR A 207 11.51 -22.72 -8.90
C THR A 207 12.08 -23.95 -9.61
N LEU A 208 11.78 -24.14 -10.90
CA LEU A 208 12.24 -25.27 -11.71
C LEU A 208 13.65 -25.10 -12.30
N THR A 209 14.11 -23.86 -12.52
CA THR A 209 15.41 -23.57 -13.15
C THR A 209 16.50 -23.21 -12.15
N GLY A 210 16.17 -23.04 -10.86
CA GLY A 210 17.10 -22.67 -9.79
C GLY A 210 17.66 -21.24 -9.90
N ASN A 211 17.25 -20.48 -10.92
CA ASN A 211 17.92 -19.26 -11.35
C ASN A 211 17.41 -18.02 -10.60
N SER A 212 17.56 -18.04 -9.27
CA SER A 212 17.10 -17.04 -8.29
C SER A 212 17.74 -15.64 -8.42
N ALA A 213 18.44 -15.37 -9.52
CA ALA A 213 19.14 -14.12 -9.79
C ALA A 213 18.20 -12.98 -10.24
N LEU A 214 17.02 -13.30 -10.78
CA LEU A 214 16.05 -12.31 -11.26
C LEU A 214 15.27 -11.67 -10.11
N LYS A 215 15.82 -10.56 -9.59
CA LYS A 215 15.22 -9.59 -8.64
C LYS A 215 13.96 -8.86 -9.17
N THR A 216 13.13 -9.51 -9.99
CA THR A 216 11.89 -8.96 -10.56
C THR A 216 10.68 -9.43 -9.74
N ALA A 217 9.74 -8.52 -9.47
CA ALA A 217 8.47 -8.90 -8.84
C ALA A 217 7.65 -9.81 -9.77
N LYS A 218 7.10 -10.89 -9.22
CA LYS A 218 6.22 -11.85 -9.94
C LYS A 218 4.75 -11.48 -9.76
N ALA A 219 4.42 -10.85 -8.64
CA ALA A 219 3.10 -10.29 -8.36
C ALA A 219 3.20 -9.04 -7.46
N TYR A 220 2.23 -8.15 -7.62
CA TYR A 220 1.90 -7.08 -6.68
C TYR A 220 0.78 -7.58 -5.77
N PHE A 221 0.97 -7.45 -4.45
CA PHE A 221 -0.02 -7.84 -3.44
C PHE A 221 -0.49 -6.63 -2.64
N GLN A 222 -1.77 -6.60 -2.31
CA GLN A 222 -2.43 -5.50 -1.62
C GLN A 222 -3.52 -6.03 -0.69
N VAL A 223 -3.61 -5.49 0.53
CA VAL A 223 -4.60 -5.88 1.55
C VAL A 223 -5.18 -4.63 2.22
N GLY A 224 -6.43 -4.67 2.66
CA GLY A 224 -7.01 -3.66 3.54
C GLY A 224 -8.16 -4.22 4.35
N ALA A 225 -8.41 -3.66 5.52
CA ALA A 225 -9.45 -4.12 6.44
C ALA A 225 -10.11 -2.93 7.17
N ASN A 226 -11.41 -3.01 7.36
CA ASN A 226 -12.17 -2.15 8.27
C ASN A 226 -13.17 -3.00 9.07
N ALA A 227 -14.23 -2.41 9.65
CA ALA A 227 -15.24 -3.16 10.40
C ALA A 227 -16.27 -3.90 9.52
N GLU A 228 -16.40 -3.54 8.25
CA GLU A 228 -17.43 -4.04 7.31
C GLU A 228 -16.89 -5.03 6.30
N CYS A 229 -15.59 -4.99 5.97
CA CYS A 229 -14.96 -5.82 4.95
C CYS A 229 -13.44 -5.92 5.18
N LEU A 230 -12.88 -7.08 4.83
CA LEU A 230 -11.45 -7.31 4.64
C LEU A 230 -11.23 -7.77 3.19
N GLY A 231 -10.40 -7.05 2.44
CA GLY A 231 -10.07 -7.36 1.05
C GLY A 231 -8.60 -7.72 0.87
N MET A 232 -8.31 -8.75 0.07
CA MET A 232 -6.96 -9.03 -0.43
C MET A 232 -6.98 -9.03 -1.95
N ARG A 233 -5.92 -8.51 -2.56
CA ARG A 233 -5.76 -8.29 -4.00
C ARG A 233 -4.38 -8.73 -4.45
N LEU A 234 -4.35 -9.43 -5.57
CA LEU A 234 -3.16 -9.98 -6.20
C LEU A 234 -3.20 -9.62 -7.69
N CYS A 235 -2.16 -8.95 -8.18
CA CYS A 235 -2.02 -8.59 -9.58
C CYS A 235 -0.72 -9.18 -10.14
N TYR A 236 -0.79 -9.93 -11.24
CA TYR A 236 0.37 -10.56 -11.88
C TYR A 236 0.17 -10.71 -13.39
N ALA A 237 1.26 -10.70 -14.16
CA ALA A 237 1.20 -11.00 -15.58
C ALA A 237 1.27 -12.51 -15.82
N LEU A 238 0.39 -13.04 -16.67
CA LEU A 238 0.46 -14.43 -17.15
C LEU A 238 0.21 -14.46 -18.67
N PRO A 239 1.26 -14.23 -19.49
CA PRO A 239 1.14 -14.13 -20.94
C PRO A 239 0.39 -15.31 -21.57
N GLY A 240 -0.66 -14.99 -22.33
CA GLY A 240 -1.47 -15.99 -23.06
C GLY A 240 -2.66 -16.56 -22.29
N LEU A 241 -2.83 -16.28 -20.99
CA LEU A 241 -4.07 -16.60 -20.28
C LEU A 241 -5.21 -15.73 -20.81
N LYS A 242 -6.31 -16.33 -21.26
CA LYS A 242 -7.53 -15.62 -21.70
C LYS A 242 -8.64 -15.78 -20.68
N SER A 243 -9.68 -14.95 -20.77
CA SER A 243 -10.83 -15.00 -19.84
C SER A 243 -11.52 -16.37 -19.82
N LYS A 244 -11.52 -17.11 -20.94
CA LYS A 244 -12.03 -18.50 -21.01
C LYS A 244 -11.19 -19.50 -20.20
N ASP A 245 -9.88 -19.25 -20.07
CA ASP A 245 -8.96 -20.09 -19.30
C ASP A 245 -9.05 -19.76 -17.81
N ALA A 246 -9.22 -18.47 -17.47
CA ALA A 246 -9.58 -18.04 -16.11
C ALA A 246 -10.92 -18.65 -15.67
N ILE A 247 -11.94 -18.64 -16.54
CA ILE A 247 -13.19 -19.40 -16.29
C ILE A 247 -12.85 -20.87 -16.04
N ALA A 248 -12.15 -21.58 -16.93
CA ALA A 248 -11.84 -23.00 -16.72
C ALA A 248 -11.11 -23.30 -15.40
N LYS A 249 -10.19 -22.40 -14.98
CA LYS A 249 -9.37 -22.51 -13.77
C LYS A 249 -10.09 -22.17 -12.47
N PHE A 250 -11.05 -21.25 -12.48
CA PHE A 250 -11.75 -20.78 -11.28
C PHE A 250 -13.22 -21.24 -11.20
N TRP A 251 -13.78 -21.83 -12.26
CA TRP A 251 -15.19 -22.26 -12.29
C TRP A 251 -15.53 -23.27 -11.20
N PRO A 252 -16.70 -23.17 -10.55
CA PRO A 252 -17.16 -24.10 -9.51
C PRO A 252 -17.34 -25.60 -9.87
N ALA A 253 -16.93 -26.08 -11.04
CA ALA A 253 -17.05 -27.50 -11.43
C ALA A 253 -16.23 -28.44 -10.52
N LYS A 254 -16.66 -29.71 -10.40
CA LYS A 254 -15.93 -30.73 -9.62
C LYS A 254 -14.54 -31.11 -10.19
N ASN A 255 -14.35 -30.96 -11.51
CA ASN A 255 -13.23 -31.61 -12.23
C ASN A 255 -12.26 -30.64 -12.94
N SER A 256 -12.43 -29.31 -12.84
CA SER A 256 -11.58 -28.33 -13.55
C SER A 256 -10.77 -27.32 -12.72
N PRO A 257 -11.23 -26.82 -11.55
CA PRO A 257 -10.51 -25.77 -10.85
C PRO A 257 -9.27 -26.32 -10.13
N THR A 258 -8.17 -25.57 -10.13
CA THR A 258 -6.94 -25.97 -9.44
C THR A 258 -7.09 -25.89 -7.93
N ALA A 259 -6.25 -26.61 -7.15
CA ALA A 259 -6.40 -26.66 -5.70
C ALA A 259 -6.38 -25.26 -5.02
N PRO A 260 -5.51 -24.31 -5.40
CA PRO A 260 -5.58 -22.94 -4.90
C PRO A 260 -6.90 -22.23 -5.27
N ALA A 261 -7.39 -22.39 -6.50
CA ALA A 261 -8.67 -21.82 -6.93
C ALA A 261 -9.86 -22.39 -6.14
N GLN A 262 -9.84 -23.69 -5.83
CA GLN A 262 -10.83 -24.34 -4.96
C GLN A 262 -10.80 -23.77 -3.53
N LEU A 263 -9.62 -23.57 -2.96
CA LEU A 263 -9.45 -22.98 -1.62
C LEU A 263 -9.98 -21.54 -1.57
N LEU A 264 -9.66 -20.69 -2.55
CA LEU A 264 -10.17 -19.31 -2.58
C LEU A 264 -11.69 -19.27 -2.62
N ARG A 265 -12.33 -20.09 -3.47
CA ARG A 265 -13.80 -20.20 -3.59
C ARG A 265 -14.48 -20.67 -2.29
N HIS A 266 -13.79 -21.48 -1.48
CA HIS A 266 -14.35 -22.14 -0.29
C HIS A 266 -14.16 -21.31 1.00
N TYR A 267 -13.13 -20.47 1.07
CA TYR A 267 -12.79 -19.70 2.28
C TYR A 267 -13.06 -18.19 2.18
N ALA A 268 -13.20 -17.63 0.96
CA ALA A 268 -13.57 -16.23 0.75
C ALA A 268 -15.04 -16.06 0.36
N ASP A 269 -15.67 -15.00 0.85
CA ASP A 269 -17.10 -14.73 0.68
C ASP A 269 -17.39 -13.99 -0.65
N LEU A 270 -16.34 -13.35 -1.19
CA LEU A 270 -16.22 -12.86 -2.56
C LEU A 270 -14.94 -13.45 -3.18
N LEU A 271 -15.04 -13.95 -4.42
CA LEU A 271 -13.92 -14.18 -5.32
C LEU A 271 -14.18 -13.48 -6.67
N ARG A 272 -13.36 -12.48 -6.99
CA ARG A 272 -13.34 -11.73 -8.25
C ARG A 272 -12.04 -11.99 -9.01
N VAL A 273 -12.13 -12.28 -10.31
CA VAL A 273 -10.99 -12.50 -11.20
C VAL A 273 -11.17 -11.69 -12.48
N HIS A 274 -10.25 -10.77 -12.76
CA HIS A 274 -10.17 -10.09 -14.05
C HIS A 274 -8.98 -10.60 -14.86
N VAL A 275 -9.16 -10.65 -16.17
CA VAL A 275 -8.07 -10.81 -17.13
C VAL A 275 -8.10 -9.60 -18.05
N ASP A 276 -7.01 -8.85 -18.11
CA ASP A 276 -6.85 -7.77 -19.07
C ASP A 276 -6.46 -8.36 -20.44
N PRO A 277 -7.34 -8.28 -21.46
CA PRO A 277 -7.06 -8.86 -22.77
C PRO A 277 -5.91 -8.18 -23.50
N ASP A 278 -5.58 -6.93 -23.13
CA ASP A 278 -4.58 -6.12 -23.84
C ASP A 278 -3.16 -6.31 -23.26
N THR A 279 -3.04 -6.59 -21.96
CA THR A 279 -1.74 -6.71 -21.24
C THR A 279 -1.40 -8.12 -20.77
N SER A 280 -2.37 -9.04 -20.73
CA SER A 280 -2.27 -10.32 -20.00
C SER A 280 -2.01 -10.18 -18.49
N GLU A 281 -2.33 -9.02 -17.89
CA GLU A 281 -2.43 -8.90 -16.43
C GLU A 281 -3.67 -9.63 -15.92
N VAL A 282 -3.51 -10.29 -14.77
CA VAL A 282 -4.56 -10.99 -14.03
C VAL A 282 -4.71 -10.30 -12.68
N GLU A 283 -5.90 -9.79 -12.40
CA GLU A 283 -6.27 -9.29 -11.07
C GLU A 283 -7.13 -10.36 -10.38
N ILE A 284 -6.72 -10.79 -9.19
CA ILE A 284 -7.53 -11.63 -8.31
C ILE A 284 -7.82 -10.83 -7.04
N VAL A 285 -9.08 -10.64 -6.72
CA VAL A 285 -9.54 -10.05 -5.46
C VAL A 285 -10.41 -11.05 -4.73
N ILE A 286 -10.07 -11.27 -3.46
CA ILE A 286 -10.94 -11.95 -2.51
C ILE A 286 -11.40 -10.95 -1.45
N SER A 287 -12.57 -11.18 -0.87
CA SER A 287 -13.00 -10.41 0.30
C SER A 287 -13.80 -11.25 1.29
N PHE A 288 -13.77 -10.80 2.53
CA PHE A 288 -14.39 -11.42 3.69
C PHE A 288 -15.31 -10.37 4.33
N TYR A 289 -16.55 -10.76 4.62
CA TYR A 289 -17.57 -9.95 5.26
C TYR A 289 -17.90 -10.52 6.65
N PRO A 290 -18.31 -9.69 7.64
CA PRO A 290 -18.69 -10.17 8.96
C PRO A 290 -19.89 -11.15 8.96
N SER A 291 -20.82 -11.01 8.02
CA SER A 291 -22.11 -11.73 8.08
C SER A 291 -22.12 -13.14 7.50
N ALA A 292 -21.37 -13.40 6.43
CA ALA A 292 -21.53 -14.56 5.56
C ALA A 292 -20.25 -15.41 5.41
N PRO A 293 -19.65 -15.91 6.52
CA PRO A 293 -18.34 -16.55 6.51
C PRO A 293 -18.33 -17.91 5.78
N ALA A 294 -17.76 -17.93 4.58
CA ALA A 294 -17.77 -19.08 3.66
C ALA A 294 -17.23 -20.41 4.24
N GLU A 295 -16.28 -20.34 5.17
CA GLU A 295 -15.70 -21.52 5.82
C GLU A 295 -16.72 -22.39 6.59
N LYS A 296 -17.91 -21.86 6.90
CA LYS A 296 -19.01 -22.62 7.52
C LYS A 296 -19.86 -23.38 6.50
N GLU A 297 -19.87 -22.93 5.24
CA GLU A 297 -20.86 -23.32 4.23
C GLU A 297 -20.25 -23.83 2.91
N SER A 298 -18.91 -23.90 2.80
CA SER A 298 -18.10 -24.99 2.21
C SER A 298 -18.48 -25.58 0.84
N THR A 299 -19.70 -26.10 0.71
CA THR A 299 -20.31 -26.71 -0.46
C THR A 299 -21.18 -25.74 -1.28
N GLU A 300 -21.48 -24.56 -0.77
CA GLU A 300 -22.36 -23.58 -1.40
C GLU A 300 -21.61 -22.60 -2.32
N MET A 301 -22.34 -21.93 -3.22
CA MET A 301 -21.79 -20.86 -4.04
C MET A 301 -21.86 -19.52 -3.29
N HIS A 302 -20.72 -18.85 -3.11
CA HIS A 302 -20.61 -17.48 -2.59
C HIS A 302 -20.59 -16.45 -3.73
N THR A 303 -20.31 -15.16 -3.45
CA THR A 303 -20.23 -14.15 -4.52
C THR A 303 -19.02 -14.45 -5.42
N PHE A 304 -19.24 -14.57 -6.72
CA PHE A 304 -18.24 -15.05 -7.67
C PHE A 304 -18.31 -14.30 -9.00
N TRP A 305 -17.18 -13.76 -9.45
CA TRP A 305 -17.12 -12.80 -10.54
C TRP A 305 -15.89 -13.04 -11.40
N ILE A 306 -16.08 -13.35 -12.69
CA ILE A 306 -15.01 -13.39 -13.68
C ILE A 306 -15.39 -12.49 -14.87
N GLU A 307 -14.49 -11.61 -15.30
CA GLU A 307 -14.69 -10.82 -16.52
C GLU A 307 -13.40 -10.38 -17.23
N PRO A 308 -13.45 -10.10 -18.54
CA PRO A 308 -12.43 -9.29 -19.19
C PRO A 308 -12.59 -7.82 -18.77
N LEU A 309 -11.51 -7.20 -18.29
CA LEU A 309 -11.49 -5.79 -17.90
C LEU A 309 -10.19 -5.16 -18.39
N ALA A 310 -10.27 -4.16 -19.26
CA ALA A 310 -9.10 -3.54 -19.88
C ALA A 310 -8.33 -2.66 -18.88
N GLY A 311 -6.99 -2.63 -18.97
CA GLY A 311 -6.13 -1.84 -18.09
C GLY A 311 -6.37 -0.32 -18.08
N ALA A 312 -7.14 0.20 -19.05
CA ALA A 312 -7.65 1.57 -19.07
C ALA A 312 -8.75 1.84 -18.01
N VAL A 313 -9.47 0.80 -17.58
CA VAL A 313 -10.53 0.84 -16.57
C VAL A 313 -10.00 0.62 -15.16
N VAL A 314 -8.82 -0.02 -15.02
CA VAL A 314 -8.20 -0.35 -13.74
C VAL A 314 -7.83 0.93 -12.97
N SER A 315 -8.60 1.23 -11.93
CA SER A 315 -8.49 2.46 -11.12
C SER A 315 -7.33 2.40 -10.13
N GLU A 316 -7.17 1.27 -9.45
CA GLU A 316 -5.98 0.96 -8.64
C GLU A 316 -4.93 0.23 -9.49
N LYS A 317 -4.27 0.96 -10.39
CA LYS A 317 -3.15 0.39 -11.16
C LYS A 317 -2.09 -0.19 -10.23
N PRO A 318 -1.52 -1.38 -10.51
CA PRO A 318 -0.39 -1.88 -9.75
C PRO A 318 0.72 -0.81 -9.80
N PHE A 319 1.19 -0.40 -8.62
CA PHE A 319 2.11 0.73 -8.53
C PHE A 319 3.45 0.38 -9.19
N LEU A 320 4.12 1.37 -9.81
CA LEU A 320 5.36 1.20 -10.57
C LEU A 320 6.34 0.23 -9.89
N LEU A 321 6.62 -0.89 -10.57
CA LEU A 321 7.46 -2.01 -10.12
C LEU A 321 8.71 -1.54 -9.33
N PRO A 322 8.69 -1.62 -7.99
CA PRO A 322 9.84 -1.25 -7.17
C PRO A 322 10.94 -2.31 -7.26
N SER A 323 12.18 -1.94 -6.93
CA SER A 323 13.28 -2.90 -6.80
C SER A 323 12.98 -3.95 -5.71
N ALA A 324 13.63 -5.11 -5.80
CA ALA A 324 13.56 -6.19 -4.80
C ALA A 324 14.14 -5.83 -3.40
N GLU A 325 14.34 -4.54 -3.11
CA GLU A 325 14.86 -4.01 -1.85
C GLU A 325 13.72 -3.67 -0.87
N GLN A 326 12.45 -3.93 -1.25
CA GLN A 326 11.27 -3.55 -0.45
C GLN A 326 10.24 -4.70 -0.27
N PRO A 327 10.61 -5.85 0.34
CA PRO A 327 9.74 -7.01 0.54
C PRO A 327 8.83 -6.88 1.80
N LEU A 328 8.32 -5.68 2.09
CA LEU A 328 7.52 -5.40 3.30
C LEU A 328 6.20 -4.74 2.91
N LEU A 329 5.13 -5.11 3.62
CA LEU A 329 3.83 -4.44 3.54
C LEU A 329 3.99 -2.97 3.98
N LYS A 330 3.61 -2.03 3.12
CA LYS A 330 3.66 -0.58 3.37
C LYS A 330 2.30 0.07 3.14
N PRO A 331 1.92 1.10 3.91
CA PRO A 331 0.73 1.89 3.63
C PRO A 331 0.74 2.43 2.19
N PHE A 332 -0.35 2.18 1.47
CA PHE A 332 -0.60 2.66 0.13
C PHE A 332 -1.17 4.08 0.20
N VAL A 333 -0.43 5.05 -0.34
CA VAL A 333 -0.84 6.46 -0.37
C VAL A 333 -1.14 6.83 -1.82
N THR A 334 -2.40 7.13 -2.13
CA THR A 334 -2.77 7.62 -3.45
C THR A 334 -2.20 9.02 -3.69
N HIS A 335 -2.06 9.43 -4.96
CA HIS A 335 -1.64 10.80 -5.26
C HIS A 335 -2.58 11.86 -4.68
N ASN A 336 -3.87 11.57 -4.51
CA ASN A 336 -4.81 12.50 -3.86
C ASN A 336 -4.58 12.59 -2.35
N GLU A 337 -4.32 11.47 -1.65
CA GLU A 337 -3.94 11.48 -0.23
C GLU A 337 -2.58 12.17 -0.02
N LEU A 338 -1.61 11.99 -0.92
CA LEU A 338 -0.35 12.74 -0.93
C LEU A 338 -0.56 14.26 -1.12
N ILE A 339 -1.45 14.66 -2.03
CA ILE A 339 -1.77 16.08 -2.26
C ILE A 339 -2.51 16.67 -1.05
N LEU A 340 -3.48 15.97 -0.47
CA LEU A 340 -4.22 16.42 0.70
C LEU A 340 -3.30 16.54 1.93
N GLY A 341 -2.51 15.50 2.24
CA GLY A 341 -1.53 15.55 3.32
C GLY A 341 -0.44 16.62 3.10
N ALA A 342 -0.05 16.88 1.84
CA ALA A 342 0.83 18.01 1.53
C ALA A 342 0.15 19.37 1.73
N VAL A 343 -1.15 19.52 1.42
CA VAL A 343 -1.92 20.75 1.68
C VAL A 343 -2.11 20.97 3.19
N GLU A 344 -2.40 19.92 3.95
CA GLU A 344 -2.48 19.96 5.41
C GLU A 344 -1.13 20.35 6.02
N LYS A 345 -0.04 19.70 5.62
CA LYS A 345 1.32 20.04 6.09
C LYS A 345 1.75 21.45 5.67
N VAL A 346 1.38 21.92 4.48
CA VAL A 346 1.60 23.30 4.05
C VAL A 346 0.80 24.30 4.90
N ASN A 347 -0.41 23.96 5.34
CA ASN A 347 -1.19 24.82 6.21
C ASN A 347 -0.67 24.81 7.66
N GLU A 348 -0.27 23.66 8.19
CA GLU A 348 0.44 23.56 9.48
C GLU A 348 1.74 24.39 9.48
N LEU A 349 2.55 24.28 8.42
CA LEU A 349 3.77 25.06 8.26
C LEU A 349 3.50 26.57 8.11
N LYS A 350 2.39 26.98 7.46
CA LYS A 350 1.96 28.39 7.45
C LYS A 350 1.63 28.89 8.86
N THR A 351 0.91 28.10 9.66
CA THR A 351 0.61 28.47 11.06
C THR A 351 1.90 28.60 11.87
N GLN A 352 2.82 27.64 11.78
CA GLN A 352 4.13 27.71 12.47
C GLN A 352 5.02 28.88 11.99
N ILE A 353 4.89 29.30 10.72
CA ILE A 353 5.54 30.51 10.20
C ILE A 353 4.87 31.76 10.78
N GLN A 354 3.53 31.83 10.78
CA GLN A 354 2.76 32.96 11.33
C GLN A 354 3.06 33.16 12.82
N GLU A 355 2.98 32.11 13.63
CA GLU A 355 3.35 32.13 15.06
C GLU A 355 4.77 32.64 15.28
N ARG A 356 5.72 32.26 14.42
CA ARG A 356 7.12 32.73 14.49
C ARG A 356 7.29 34.16 14.01
N ASP A 357 6.58 34.61 12.97
CA ASP A 357 6.60 35.99 12.52
C ASP A 357 5.90 36.94 13.50
N ASP A 358 4.87 36.47 14.21
CA ASP A 358 4.24 37.17 15.32
C ASP A 358 5.18 37.23 16.54
N THR A 359 5.83 36.11 16.91
CA THR A 359 6.89 36.09 17.95
C THR A 359 8.05 37.04 17.60
N ILE A 360 8.48 37.07 16.33
CA ILE A 360 9.51 38.00 15.83
C ILE A 360 9.00 39.45 15.87
N ARG A 361 7.70 39.70 15.65
CA ARG A 361 7.10 41.03 15.79
C ARG A 361 7.07 41.48 17.25
N GLU A 362 6.72 40.60 18.18
CA GLU A 362 6.77 40.87 19.63
C GLU A 362 8.19 41.14 20.12
N LEU A 363 9.16 40.29 19.74
CA LEU A 363 10.58 40.49 20.05
C LEU A 363 11.14 41.79 19.45
N ARG A 364 10.63 42.23 18.29
CA ARG A 364 10.97 43.55 17.71
C ARG A 364 10.25 44.71 18.41
N ALA A 365 9.01 44.53 18.83
CA ALA A 365 8.23 45.55 19.55
C ALA A 365 8.82 45.83 20.94
N GLY A 366 9.23 44.79 21.67
CA GLY A 366 10.01 44.94 22.90
C GLY A 366 11.47 45.37 22.66
N GLY A 367 12.05 44.98 21.53
CA GLY A 367 13.48 45.10 21.24
C GLY A 367 14.01 46.47 20.78
N VAL A 368 13.16 47.49 20.64
CA VAL A 368 13.57 48.84 20.17
C VAL A 368 13.39 49.93 21.24
N GLY A 369 12.76 49.63 22.38
CA GLY A 369 12.36 50.63 23.38
C GLY A 369 13.18 50.73 24.68
N MET A 370 13.94 49.69 25.08
CA MET A 370 14.50 49.60 26.45
C MET A 370 16.04 49.55 26.53
N SER A 371 16.70 50.48 25.84
CA SER A 371 18.14 50.73 25.96
C SER A 371 18.52 51.60 27.16
N ARG A 372 18.05 51.28 28.40
CA ARG A 372 18.45 51.99 29.64
C ARG A 372 18.10 51.32 31.00
N THR A 373 18.63 50.14 31.29
CA THR A 373 18.77 49.61 32.68
C THR A 373 20.04 48.74 32.80
N PRO A 374 21.10 49.19 33.50
CA PRO A 374 22.43 48.55 33.46
C PRO A 374 22.61 47.40 34.47
N GLU A 375 21.57 46.58 34.72
CA GLU A 375 21.60 45.63 35.86
C GLU A 375 21.01 44.23 35.57
N ARG A 376 20.64 43.96 34.31
CA ARG A 376 20.38 42.59 33.82
C ARG A 376 21.06 42.36 32.48
N ALA A 377 22.39 42.25 32.52
CA ALA A 377 23.08 41.44 31.54
C ALA A 377 22.62 39.99 31.71
N THR A 378 21.87 39.46 30.74
CA THR A 378 21.94 38.01 30.48
C THR A 378 23.42 37.66 30.30
N PRO A 379 23.92 36.57 30.92
CA PRO A 379 25.33 36.21 30.77
C PRO A 379 25.68 36.09 29.28
N PRO A 380 26.89 36.48 28.86
CA PRO A 380 27.30 36.33 27.47
C PRO A 380 27.08 34.88 27.04
N PRO A 381 26.49 34.62 25.85
CA PRO A 381 26.21 33.27 25.40
C PRO A 381 27.50 32.47 25.41
N ASP A 382 27.47 31.32 26.09
CA ASP A 382 28.67 30.58 26.46
C ASP A 382 29.57 30.36 25.23
N ALA A 383 30.86 30.63 25.40
CA ALA A 383 31.85 30.44 24.36
C ALA A 383 31.87 28.98 23.88
N GLU A 384 31.58 28.02 24.76
CA GLU A 384 31.48 26.60 24.39
C GLU A 384 30.23 26.34 23.53
N SER A 385 29.05 26.84 23.91
CA SER A 385 27.82 26.73 23.09
C SER A 385 27.92 27.47 21.74
N LEU A 386 28.62 28.62 21.69
CA LEU A 386 28.90 29.32 20.43
C LEU A 386 29.85 28.53 19.53
N LEU A 387 30.85 27.85 20.10
CA LEU A 387 31.77 26.98 19.37
C LEU A 387 31.10 25.69 18.91
N GLU A 388 30.20 25.10 19.69
CA GLU A 388 29.41 23.92 19.33
C GLU A 388 28.45 24.22 18.16
N ALA A 389 27.66 25.29 18.27
CA ALA A 389 26.76 25.75 17.20
C ALA A 389 27.53 26.20 15.93
N PHE A 390 28.79 26.62 16.06
CA PHE A 390 29.68 26.82 14.92
C PHE A 390 30.15 25.50 14.31
N GLN A 391 30.62 24.55 15.13
CA GLN A 391 31.08 23.23 14.67
C GLN A 391 30.00 22.50 13.89
N GLU A 392 28.79 22.37 14.45
CA GLU A 392 27.63 21.74 13.81
C GLU A 392 27.42 22.29 12.39
N ARG A 393 27.18 23.61 12.28
CA ARG A 393 26.92 24.27 10.99
C ARG A 393 28.14 24.30 10.06
N PHE A 394 29.37 24.24 10.59
CA PHE A 394 30.58 24.10 9.79
C PHE A 394 30.69 22.71 9.15
N PHE A 395 30.42 21.64 9.91
CA PHE A 395 30.36 20.28 9.40
C PHE A 395 29.23 20.13 8.37
N ASP A 396 28.06 20.68 8.67
CA ASP A 396 26.88 20.66 7.79
C ASP A 396 27.13 21.41 6.46
N ALA A 397 27.75 22.59 6.50
CA ALA A 397 28.19 23.30 5.30
C ALA A 397 29.27 22.52 4.51
N ARG A 398 30.23 21.90 5.21
CA ARG A 398 31.30 21.09 4.59
C ARG A 398 30.75 19.81 3.96
N PHE A 399 29.70 19.22 4.53
CA PHE A 399 28.99 18.06 3.97
C PHE A 399 28.27 18.44 2.67
N LYS A 400 27.48 19.52 2.70
CA LYS A 400 26.78 20.06 1.52
C LYS A 400 27.75 20.42 0.39
N LEU A 401 28.90 21.02 0.69
CA LEU A 401 29.96 21.26 -0.32
C LEU A 401 30.51 19.97 -0.95
N ARG A 402 30.67 18.87 -0.19
CA ARG A 402 31.05 17.57 -0.78
C ARG A 402 29.94 17.01 -1.68
N GLN A 403 28.66 17.12 -1.28
CA GLN A 403 27.53 16.68 -2.10
C GLN A 403 27.53 17.40 -3.46
N PHE A 404 27.70 18.74 -3.47
CA PHE A 404 27.82 19.50 -4.72
C PHE A 404 29.05 19.12 -5.55
N GLN A 405 30.19 18.77 -4.92
CA GLN A 405 31.36 18.27 -5.64
C GLN A 405 31.10 16.89 -6.29
N HIS A 406 30.47 15.96 -5.58
CA HIS A 406 30.08 14.65 -6.14
C HIS A 406 29.08 14.80 -7.28
N GLU A 407 28.08 15.67 -7.14
CA GLU A 407 27.08 15.92 -8.16
C GLU A 407 27.63 16.65 -9.39
N LEU A 408 28.55 17.61 -9.20
CA LEU A 408 29.25 18.26 -10.30
C LEU A 408 30.14 17.26 -11.06
N ASN A 409 30.85 16.37 -10.35
CA ASN A 409 31.64 15.31 -10.97
C ASN A 409 30.78 14.29 -11.73
N ARG A 410 29.58 13.98 -11.22
CA ARG A 410 28.57 13.17 -11.90
C ARG A 410 28.10 13.85 -13.20
N MET A 411 27.56 15.07 -13.10
CA MET A 411 27.08 15.83 -14.26
C MET A 411 28.14 16.08 -15.33
N THR A 412 29.42 16.22 -14.94
CA THR A 412 30.54 16.37 -15.87
C THR A 412 30.86 15.07 -16.62
N ARG A 413 30.61 13.90 -16.03
CA ARG A 413 30.74 12.59 -16.70
C ARG A 413 29.54 12.23 -17.57
N GLU A 414 28.34 12.65 -17.15
CA GLU A 414 27.06 12.36 -17.81
C GLU A 414 26.73 13.33 -18.97
N GLY A 415 27.57 14.34 -19.23
CA GLY A 415 27.38 15.28 -20.34
C GLY A 415 26.24 16.29 -20.11
N ALA A 416 25.96 16.64 -18.85
CA ALA A 416 24.85 17.52 -18.48
C ALA A 416 24.97 18.93 -19.08
N LYS A 417 23.83 19.66 -19.16
CA LYS A 417 23.78 20.93 -19.89
C LYS A 417 24.64 22.00 -19.18
N PRO A 418 25.40 22.83 -19.93
CA PRO A 418 26.28 23.84 -19.33
C PRO A 418 25.58 24.81 -18.34
N ALA A 419 24.29 25.10 -18.56
CA ALA A 419 23.49 25.95 -17.67
C ALA A 419 23.26 25.33 -16.27
N GLU A 420 23.07 24.02 -16.19
CA GLU A 420 22.85 23.29 -14.93
C GLU A 420 24.16 23.22 -14.12
N ILE A 421 25.28 22.93 -14.80
CA ILE A 421 26.63 22.97 -14.23
C ILE A 421 26.98 24.40 -13.75
N PHE A 422 26.61 25.44 -14.50
CA PHE A 422 26.82 26.84 -14.10
C PHE A 422 25.98 27.22 -12.87
N LYS A 423 24.72 26.78 -12.79
CA LYS A 423 23.86 26.99 -11.62
C LYS A 423 24.49 26.36 -10.36
N LEU A 424 24.91 25.09 -10.43
CA LEU A 424 25.49 24.41 -9.28
C LEU A 424 26.82 25.06 -8.82
N LYS A 425 27.67 25.49 -9.77
CA LYS A 425 28.89 26.27 -9.46
C LYS A 425 28.57 27.60 -8.78
N LYS A 426 27.50 28.30 -9.18
CA LYS A 426 27.05 29.55 -8.55
C LYS A 426 26.58 29.33 -7.11
N GLU A 427 25.82 28.27 -6.86
CA GLU A 427 25.33 27.91 -5.52
C GLU A 427 26.47 27.46 -4.58
N MET A 428 27.39 26.62 -5.08
CA MET A 428 28.61 26.23 -4.36
C MET A 428 29.48 27.44 -3.98
N ASN A 429 29.66 28.40 -4.90
CA ASN A 429 30.39 29.65 -4.63
C ASN A 429 29.69 30.53 -3.59
N GLN A 430 28.35 30.66 -3.65
CA GLN A 430 27.59 31.41 -2.65
C GLN A 430 27.72 30.82 -1.24
N LEU A 431 27.66 29.48 -1.11
CA LEU A 431 27.88 28.80 0.17
C LEU A 431 29.32 28.97 0.66
N THR A 432 30.31 28.87 -0.22
CA THR A 432 31.74 29.10 0.11
C THR A 432 31.97 30.52 0.62
N THR A 433 31.38 31.54 -0.02
CA THR A 433 31.47 32.94 0.44
C THR A 433 30.77 33.16 1.77
N ARG A 434 29.58 32.56 1.98
CA ARG A 434 28.87 32.61 3.27
C ARG A 434 29.69 31.96 4.39
N GLN A 435 30.31 30.81 4.14
CA GLN A 435 31.16 30.11 5.10
C GLN A 435 32.37 30.98 5.49
N LYS A 436 33.07 31.59 4.52
CA LYS A 436 34.19 32.52 4.79
C LYS A 436 33.76 33.75 5.61
N ALA A 437 32.65 34.39 5.23
CA ALA A 437 32.13 35.55 5.96
C ALA A 437 31.70 35.23 7.40
N TRP A 438 31.22 34.00 7.64
CA TRP A 438 30.79 33.57 8.97
C TRP A 438 31.99 33.15 9.86
N ILE A 439 33.00 32.50 9.28
CA ILE A 439 34.30 32.26 9.94
C ILE A 439 34.95 33.59 10.37
N SER A 440 34.95 34.61 9.50
CA SER A 440 35.48 35.95 9.84
C SER A 440 34.79 36.53 11.07
N LYS A 441 33.44 36.56 11.08
CA LYS A 441 32.67 37.09 12.22
C LYS A 441 32.95 36.37 13.54
N ILE A 442 33.26 35.07 13.50
CA ILE A 442 33.56 34.29 14.69
C ILE A 442 35.00 34.57 15.16
N ALA A 443 35.96 34.75 14.25
CA ALA A 443 37.28 35.27 14.61
C ALA A 443 37.19 36.67 15.24
N ASP A 444 36.42 37.59 14.64
CA ASP A 444 36.18 38.95 15.16
C ASP A 444 35.54 38.93 16.57
N THR A 445 34.70 37.94 16.86
CA THR A 445 34.01 37.78 18.15
C THR A 445 34.92 37.17 19.20
N LEU A 446 35.70 36.13 18.84
CA LEU A 446 36.69 35.52 19.72
C LEU A 446 37.81 36.49 20.10
N GLU A 447 38.20 37.40 19.20
CA GLU A 447 39.24 38.39 19.48
C GLU A 447 38.75 39.49 20.44
N ARG A 448 37.46 39.89 20.37
CA ARG A 448 36.85 40.76 21.39
C ARG A 448 36.80 40.07 22.76
N TYR A 449 36.35 38.83 22.83
CA TYR A 449 36.38 38.06 24.07
C TYR A 449 37.81 37.90 24.66
N ARG A 450 38.85 37.88 23.82
CA ARG A 450 40.25 37.92 24.28
C ARG A 450 40.64 39.29 24.85
N GLN A 451 40.23 40.38 24.20
CA GLN A 451 40.49 41.76 24.65
C GLN A 451 39.78 42.04 25.97
N GLU A 452 38.48 41.76 26.06
CA GLU A 452 37.66 41.86 27.29
C GLU A 452 38.27 41.03 28.45
N LYS A 453 38.81 39.83 28.15
CA LYS A 453 39.47 38.96 29.14
C LYS A 453 40.90 39.40 29.51
N LEU A 454 41.55 40.28 28.73
CA LEU A 454 42.78 40.97 29.12
C LEU A 454 42.47 42.20 29.98
N GLU A 455 41.46 42.98 29.63
CA GLU A 455 41.00 44.15 30.38
C GLU A 455 40.50 43.74 31.77
N ALA A 456 39.69 42.69 31.86
CA ALA A 456 39.26 42.09 33.13
C ALA A 456 40.41 41.53 34.00
N LYS A 457 41.61 41.31 33.42
CA LYS A 457 42.82 40.89 34.16
C LYS A 457 43.72 42.05 34.60
N THR A 458 43.53 43.25 34.06
CA THR A 458 44.33 44.44 34.43
C THR A 458 43.59 45.36 35.41
N ALA A 459 42.27 45.21 35.54
CA ALA A 459 41.40 46.01 36.40
C ALA A 459 41.37 45.62 37.90
N THR A 460 42.52 45.31 38.52
CA THR A 460 42.57 44.98 39.97
C THR A 460 43.79 45.60 40.67
N PRO A 461 43.59 46.66 41.47
CA PRO A 461 44.07 46.62 42.86
C PRO A 461 43.16 47.36 43.88
N GLY A 462 43.07 46.88 45.12
CA GLY A 462 42.64 47.73 46.26
C GLY A 462 41.80 47.08 47.38
N ALA A 463 42.46 46.73 48.49
CA ALA A 463 42.01 46.69 49.91
C ALA A 463 40.52 46.40 50.29
N GLY A 464 40.31 45.45 51.23
CA GLY A 464 39.00 45.17 51.84
C GLY A 464 39.03 44.15 53.01
N GLN A 465 39.58 44.56 54.15
CA GLN A 465 39.77 43.83 55.43
C GLN A 465 38.86 42.63 55.77
N ALA A 466 39.49 41.53 56.25
CA ALA A 466 38.87 40.49 57.10
C ALA A 466 38.84 40.95 58.58
N PRO A 467 38.21 40.24 59.57
CA PRO A 467 38.73 38.93 60.04
C PRO A 467 37.73 37.94 60.73
N VAL A 468 38.21 36.72 61.05
CA VAL A 468 37.78 35.83 62.19
C VAL A 468 36.33 35.26 62.16
N ARG A 469 36.00 33.97 62.31
CA ARG A 469 36.60 32.62 62.59
C ARG A 469 35.55 31.58 62.10
N ALA A 470 35.67 30.25 62.03
CA ALA A 470 36.66 29.15 62.17
C ALA A 470 35.97 27.86 61.59
N GLY A 471 36.51 26.65 61.45
CA GLY A 471 37.81 26.02 61.75
C GLY A 471 37.64 24.61 62.37
N VAL A 472 38.57 23.67 62.13
CA VAL A 472 38.55 22.22 62.53
C VAL A 472 37.59 21.35 61.67
N ARG A 473 37.92 20.14 61.16
CA ARG A 473 39.11 19.24 61.27
C ARG A 473 39.45 18.60 59.90
N VAL A 474 40.60 17.93 59.81
CA VAL A 474 41.04 17.10 58.66
C VAL A 474 41.45 15.70 59.13
N GLN A 475 41.07 14.65 58.40
CA GLN A 475 41.91 13.47 58.14
C GLN A 475 41.35 12.61 56.98
N PRO A 476 42.20 11.98 56.14
CA PRO A 476 41.77 11.07 55.06
C PRO A 476 42.18 9.60 55.30
N GLU A 477 41.60 8.70 54.51
CA GLU A 477 42.06 7.32 54.23
C GLU A 477 42.30 7.27 52.69
N SER A 478 43.36 6.69 52.08
CA SER A 478 44.00 5.36 52.19
C SER A 478 43.05 4.20 51.89
N GLY A 479 43.36 3.23 51.02
CA GLY A 479 44.54 3.03 50.18
C GLY A 479 44.46 1.66 49.48
N ASP A 480 45.39 1.40 48.56
CA ASP A 480 45.71 0.11 47.91
C ASP A 480 44.59 -0.53 47.04
N ALA A 481 44.77 -1.04 45.81
CA ALA A 481 45.90 -1.50 44.98
C ALA A 481 46.22 -3.01 45.07
N ASP A 482 45.90 -3.71 43.96
CA ASP A 482 46.45 -4.95 43.37
C ASP A 482 45.53 -5.23 42.17
N GLU A 483 45.89 -5.10 40.89
CA GLU A 483 47.04 -5.61 40.13
C GLU A 483 47.03 -7.14 39.92
N LEU A 484 46.66 -7.57 38.70
CA LEU A 484 47.38 -8.60 37.94
C LEU A 484 46.90 -8.66 36.49
N GLU A 485 47.85 -8.69 35.56
CA GLU A 485 47.62 -8.82 34.11
C GLU A 485 47.59 -10.30 33.68
N MET A 486 47.03 -10.60 32.50
CA MET A 486 47.85 -11.01 31.35
C MET A 486 47.03 -11.12 30.05
N GLU A 487 47.69 -10.86 28.92
CA GLU A 487 47.07 -10.75 27.60
C GLU A 487 47.05 -12.05 26.76
N CYS A 488 46.24 -12.05 25.69
CA CYS A 488 46.59 -12.53 24.32
C CYS A 488 46.87 -14.04 24.09
N LYS A 489 46.93 -14.60 22.87
CA LYS A 489 46.69 -14.15 21.46
C LYS A 489 46.13 -15.37 20.63
N PRO A 490 45.73 -15.23 19.34
CA PRO A 490 44.78 -16.16 18.70
C PRO A 490 45.31 -17.03 17.52
N SER A 491 44.39 -17.81 16.92
CA SER A 491 44.39 -18.27 15.50
C SER A 491 45.38 -19.40 15.12
N PRO A 492 45.41 -19.88 13.86
CA PRO A 492 44.31 -20.56 13.13
C PRO A 492 44.76 -21.88 12.44
N LYS A 493 43.88 -22.60 11.73
CA LYS A 493 44.25 -23.24 10.44
C LYS A 493 43.08 -23.72 9.56
N SER A 494 43.44 -24.02 8.31
CA SER A 494 42.60 -24.35 7.16
C SER A 494 42.47 -25.86 6.90
N GLY A 495 41.42 -26.26 6.17
CA GLY A 495 41.31 -27.60 5.58
C GLY A 495 40.59 -27.55 4.22
N SER A 496 41.33 -27.78 3.14
CA SER A 496 40.80 -27.93 1.77
C SER A 496 40.99 -29.36 1.32
N ASN A 497 40.04 -29.94 0.57
CA ASN A 497 40.36 -31.10 -0.27
C ASN A 497 39.52 -31.15 -1.55
N SER A 498 40.07 -31.78 -2.58
CA SER A 498 39.52 -31.88 -3.93
C SER A 498 39.11 -33.31 -4.25
N GLY A 499 38.04 -33.48 -5.05
CA GLY A 499 37.65 -34.77 -5.61
C GLY A 499 37.11 -34.59 -7.03
N SER A 500 37.78 -35.19 -8.00
CA SER A 500 37.39 -35.22 -9.40
C SER A 500 37.25 -36.67 -9.85
N ASP A 501 36.15 -37.03 -10.50
CA ASP A 501 36.13 -38.21 -11.36
C ASP A 501 35.12 -38.04 -12.52
N SER A 502 35.04 -39.06 -13.35
CA SER A 502 34.70 -39.02 -14.76
C SER A 502 33.41 -39.80 -15.08
N GLY A 503 32.76 -39.49 -16.21
CA GLY A 503 31.47 -40.07 -16.56
C GLY A 503 30.98 -39.69 -17.95
N SER A 504 31.55 -40.30 -18.99
CA SER A 504 31.02 -40.22 -20.36
C SER A 504 29.81 -41.15 -20.54
N GLY A 505 28.69 -40.65 -21.06
CA GLY A 505 27.48 -41.44 -21.27
C GLY A 505 26.64 -40.96 -22.46
N SER A 506 26.92 -41.46 -23.65
CA SER A 506 26.12 -41.23 -24.85
C SER A 506 24.86 -42.09 -24.87
N GLY A 507 23.67 -41.48 -24.92
CA GLY A 507 22.38 -42.19 -24.92
C GLY A 507 21.42 -41.69 -26.00
N THR A 508 21.49 -42.25 -27.20
CA THR A 508 20.49 -42.03 -28.25
C THR A 508 19.23 -42.86 -27.98
N GLY A 509 18.10 -42.21 -27.70
CA GLY A 509 16.80 -42.87 -27.45
C GLY A 509 15.71 -42.37 -28.41
N SER A 510 15.16 -43.24 -29.25
CA SER A 510 14.11 -42.94 -30.22
C SER A 510 12.78 -43.59 -29.82
N GLY A 511 11.69 -42.82 -29.90
CA GLY A 511 10.29 -43.23 -29.69
C GLY A 511 9.45 -41.97 -29.46
N ARG A 512 8.49 -41.57 -30.31
CA ARG A 512 7.28 -42.31 -30.77
C ARG A 512 6.47 -42.89 -29.60
N PHE A 513 5.61 -42.08 -29.00
CA PHE A 513 4.28 -41.90 -29.58
C PHE A 513 3.84 -40.43 -29.49
#